data_AF-A0A1Z4N0M9-F1
#
_entry.id   AF-A0A1Z4N0M9-F1
#
_cell.length_a   1.000
_cell.length_b   1.000
_cell.length_c   1.000
_cell.angle_alpha   90.00
_cell.angle_beta   90.00
_cell.angle_gamma   90.00
#
_symmetry.space_group_name_H-M   'P 1'
#
loop_
_entity.id
_entity.type
_entity.pdbx_description
1 polymer ?
#
loop_
_entity_poly.entity_id
_entity_poly.type
_entity_poly.pdbx_seq_one_letter_code
_entity_poly.pdbx_strand_id
1 'polypeptide(L)'
;MKNIQYIDPNFEQLFAEIDPQVANSFTTEQLAAIQRGLGSSSWNRHSLDIRVSVPIPGLRFYLVLLGGSERRSQKRLRYEKGLYPFWTIKNILFLIAILGIISASSYTIFSFALSYRTAKSKAYYPTSIPWISDQSECENTNRTWSDGKCWDYQHSPDF
;
A
#
# COMPACT_ATOMS: atom_id res chain seq x y z
N MET A 1 -17.39 -30.15 39.85
CA MET A 1 -17.43 -30.37 38.39
C MET A 1 -16.91 -29.09 37.75
N LYS A 2 -15.67 -29.10 37.25
CA LYS A 2 -15.04 -27.90 36.68
C LYS A 2 -15.49 -27.76 35.24
N ASN A 3 -16.27 -26.72 34.97
CA ASN A 3 -16.70 -26.27 33.65
C ASN A 3 -15.45 -26.02 32.77
N ILE A 4 -15.14 -26.92 31.84
CA ILE A 4 -14.16 -26.65 30.78
C ILE A 4 -14.95 -26.00 29.65
N GLN A 5 -15.21 -24.72 29.84
CA GLN A 5 -15.97 -23.89 28.90
C GLN A 5 -14.97 -23.07 28.07
N TYR A 6 -14.30 -23.74 27.13
CA TYR A 6 -13.74 -23.09 25.96
C TYR A 6 -13.44 -24.16 24.93
N ILE A 7 -14.44 -24.47 24.11
CA ILE A 7 -14.21 -25.27 22.92
C ILE A 7 -13.61 -24.31 21.89
N ASP A 8 -12.30 -24.41 21.67
CA ASP A 8 -11.65 -23.70 20.57
C ASP A 8 -12.29 -24.21 19.26
N PRO A 9 -12.88 -23.34 18.43
CA PRO A 9 -13.53 -23.77 17.20
C PRO A 9 -12.59 -24.54 16.26
N ASN A 10 -11.27 -24.29 16.34
CA ASN A 10 -10.28 -25.06 15.58
C ASN A 10 -10.11 -26.49 16.12
N PHE A 11 -10.36 -26.72 17.41
CA PHE A 11 -10.23 -28.03 18.03
C PHE A 11 -11.37 -28.96 17.59
N GLU A 12 -12.61 -28.48 17.54
CA GLU A 12 -13.75 -29.26 17.03
C GLU A 12 -13.58 -29.63 15.57
N GLN A 13 -13.13 -28.67 14.74
CA GLN A 13 -12.94 -28.91 13.31
C GLN A 13 -11.83 -29.95 13.05
N LEU A 14 -10.71 -29.86 13.78
CA LEU A 14 -9.64 -30.87 13.72
C LEU A 14 -10.13 -32.25 14.17
N PHE A 15 -10.92 -32.31 15.24
CA PHE A 15 -11.40 -33.57 15.81
C PHE A 15 -12.44 -34.25 14.91
N ALA A 16 -13.23 -33.46 14.18
CA ALA A 16 -14.18 -33.96 13.18
C ALA A 16 -13.50 -34.60 11.95
N GLU A 17 -12.23 -34.29 11.68
CA GLU A 17 -11.43 -34.92 10.63
C GLU A 17 -10.78 -36.24 11.06
N ILE A 18 -10.74 -36.54 12.36
CA ILE A 18 -10.19 -37.80 12.89
C ILE A 18 -11.18 -38.92 12.65
N ASP A 19 -10.67 -40.09 12.27
CA ASP A 19 -11.48 -41.30 12.15
C ASP A 19 -12.33 -41.54 13.41
N PRO A 20 -13.65 -41.80 13.30
CA PRO A 20 -14.53 -41.89 14.45
C PRO A 20 -14.12 -42.97 15.46
N GLN A 21 -13.52 -44.08 15.00
CA GLN A 21 -13.07 -45.15 15.91
C GLN A 21 -11.84 -44.70 16.71
N VAL A 22 -10.93 -43.97 16.07
CA VAL A 22 -9.76 -43.39 16.74
C VAL A 22 -10.17 -42.26 17.69
N ALA A 23 -11.08 -41.39 17.27
CA ALA A 23 -11.58 -40.28 18.09
C ALA A 23 -12.24 -40.78 19.40
N ASN A 24 -13.03 -41.85 19.31
CA ASN A 24 -13.68 -42.48 20.47
C ASN A 24 -12.71 -43.25 21.38
N SER A 25 -11.48 -43.51 20.94
CA SER A 25 -10.46 -44.19 21.75
C SER A 25 -9.75 -43.27 22.74
N PHE A 26 -9.90 -41.95 22.59
CA PHE A 26 -9.22 -40.99 23.45
C PHE A 26 -9.87 -40.84 24.82
N THR A 27 -9.05 -40.85 25.88
CA THR A 27 -9.51 -40.54 27.23
C THR A 27 -9.66 -39.04 27.44
N THR A 28 -10.43 -38.66 28.46
CA THR A 28 -10.59 -37.25 28.85
C THR A 28 -9.26 -36.59 29.23
N GLU A 29 -8.31 -37.30 29.85
CA GLU A 29 -6.99 -36.72 30.12
C GLU A 29 -6.16 -36.50 28.85
N GLN A 30 -6.26 -37.43 27.88
CA GLN A 30 -5.59 -37.31 26.59
C GLN A 30 -6.14 -36.12 25.81
N LEU A 31 -7.46 -35.96 25.75
CA LEU A 31 -8.11 -34.81 25.13
C LEU A 31 -7.67 -33.49 25.80
N ALA A 32 -7.66 -33.44 27.13
CA ALA A 32 -7.20 -32.26 27.86
C ALA A 32 -5.70 -31.97 27.68
N ALA A 33 -4.86 -32.99 27.46
CA ALA A 33 -3.44 -32.83 27.17
C ALA A 33 -3.22 -32.30 25.74
N ILE A 34 -3.94 -32.85 24.76
CA ILE A 34 -3.91 -32.41 23.36
C ILE A 34 -4.40 -30.97 23.27
N GLN A 35 -5.53 -30.64 23.92
CA GLN A 35 -6.08 -29.29 23.97
C GLN A 35 -5.10 -28.30 24.60
N ARG A 36 -4.40 -28.66 25.67
CA ARG A 36 -3.37 -27.80 26.27
C ARG A 36 -2.15 -27.62 25.36
N GLY A 37 -1.72 -28.67 24.66
CA GLY A 37 -0.65 -28.59 23.67
C GLY A 37 -1.00 -27.64 22.52
N LEU A 38 -2.21 -27.74 22.00
CA LEU A 38 -2.73 -26.90 20.91
C LEU A 38 -3.01 -25.46 21.37
N GLY A 39 -3.61 -25.27 22.55
CA GLY A 39 -3.94 -23.95 23.11
C GLY A 39 -2.73 -23.13 23.56
N SER A 40 -1.57 -23.77 23.77
CA SER A 40 -0.29 -23.08 23.99
C SER A 40 0.30 -22.47 22.73
N SER A 41 -0.26 -22.81 21.57
CA SER A 41 0.16 -22.28 20.29
C SER A 41 -0.37 -20.86 20.15
N SER A 42 0.34 -19.90 20.75
CA SER A 42 0.24 -18.47 20.45
C SER A 42 0.76 -18.20 19.02
N TRP A 43 0.29 -18.98 18.06
CA TRP A 43 0.87 -19.18 16.74
C TRP A 43 0.64 -18.00 15.81
N ASN A 44 -0.08 -16.97 16.25
CA ASN A 44 -0.72 -16.03 15.34
C ASN A 44 -0.48 -14.55 15.64
N ARG A 45 0.58 -14.21 16.37
CA ARG A 45 1.05 -12.81 16.42
C ARG A 45 2.20 -12.61 15.44
N HIS A 46 1.92 -12.80 14.16
CA HIS A 46 2.71 -12.12 13.14
C HIS A 46 2.40 -10.63 13.25
N SER A 47 3.44 -9.80 13.31
CA SER A 47 3.26 -8.34 13.33
C SER A 47 2.57 -7.85 12.05
N LEU A 48 2.66 -8.64 10.97
CA LEU A 48 2.02 -8.42 9.69
C LEU A 48 1.39 -9.74 9.21
N ASP A 49 0.08 -9.80 9.09
CA ASP A 49 -0.67 -10.88 8.42
C ASP A 49 -1.70 -10.26 7.46
N ILE A 50 -1.35 -10.21 6.18
CA ILE A 50 -2.22 -9.71 5.12
C ILE A 50 -2.58 -10.87 4.20
N ARG A 51 -3.87 -11.10 4.01
CA ARG A 51 -4.41 -12.15 3.15
C ARG A 51 -5.46 -11.53 2.25
N VAL A 52 -5.21 -11.52 0.94
CA VAL A 52 -6.10 -10.88 -0.03
C VAL A 52 -6.49 -11.89 -1.09
N SER A 53 -7.79 -12.03 -1.31
CA SER A 53 -8.36 -12.75 -2.45
C SER A 53 -8.88 -11.72 -3.43
N VAL A 54 -8.40 -11.73 -4.68
CA VAL A 54 -8.89 -10.83 -5.72
C VAL A 54 -9.96 -11.56 -6.54
N PRO A 55 -11.23 -11.13 -6.50
CA PRO A 55 -12.31 -11.81 -7.21
C PRO A 55 -12.33 -11.39 -8.69
N ILE A 56 -11.37 -11.89 -9.47
CA ILE A 56 -11.33 -11.66 -10.92
C ILE A 56 -12.18 -12.74 -11.62
N PRO A 57 -13.18 -12.38 -12.43
CA PRO A 57 -13.95 -13.37 -13.19
C PRO A 57 -13.04 -14.26 -14.05
N GLY A 58 -13.09 -15.58 -13.83
CA GLY A 58 -12.26 -16.56 -14.54
C GLY A 58 -10.86 -16.80 -13.96
N LEU A 59 -10.39 -15.98 -13.00
CA LEU A 59 -9.08 -16.11 -12.39
C LEU A 59 -9.14 -15.93 -10.87
N ARG A 60 -8.76 -16.95 -10.12
CA ARG A 60 -8.73 -16.90 -8.64
C ARG A 60 -7.32 -16.60 -8.17
N PHE A 61 -7.05 -15.34 -7.80
CA PHE A 61 -5.76 -14.94 -7.22
C PHE A 61 -5.87 -14.82 -5.70
N TYR A 62 -4.93 -15.43 -4.99
CA TYR A 62 -4.78 -15.32 -3.55
C TYR A 62 -3.35 -14.91 -3.21
N LEU A 63 -3.21 -13.85 -2.41
CA LEU A 63 -1.94 -13.30 -1.97
C LEU A 63 -1.87 -13.33 -0.45
N VAL A 64 -0.74 -13.84 0.08
CA VAL A 64 -0.43 -13.85 1.50
C VAL A 64 0.89 -13.12 1.73
N LEU A 65 0.86 -12.13 2.63
CA LEU A 65 2.05 -11.46 3.12
C LEU A 65 2.11 -11.61 4.64
N LEU A 66 3.10 -12.37 5.09
CA LEU A 66 3.36 -12.64 6.50
C LEU A 66 4.70 -12.05 6.91
N GLY A 67 4.74 -11.33 8.03
CA GLY A 67 5.94 -10.72 8.57
C GLY A 67 5.95 -10.73 10.10
N GLY A 68 7.11 -11.00 10.70
CA GLY A 68 7.26 -11.04 12.15
C GLY A 68 8.66 -11.47 12.57
N SER A 69 8.88 -11.59 13.88
CA SER A 69 10.16 -12.04 14.43
C SER A 69 10.49 -13.46 13.98
N GLU A 70 11.68 -13.65 13.40
CA GLU A 70 12.17 -14.97 13.01
C GLU A 70 12.60 -15.76 14.26
N ARG A 71 11.88 -16.84 14.55
CA ARG A 71 12.14 -17.73 15.69
C ARG A 71 12.59 -19.13 15.26
N ARG A 72 12.65 -19.42 13.95
CA ARG A 72 13.04 -20.74 13.43
C ARG A 72 14.55 -20.97 13.58
N SER A 73 14.93 -22.24 13.73
CA SER A 73 16.32 -22.65 13.87
C SER A 73 17.11 -22.41 12.57
N GLN A 74 18.42 -22.14 12.71
CA GLN A 74 19.30 -21.92 11.56
C GLN A 74 19.37 -23.12 10.60
N LYS A 75 19.25 -24.36 11.11
CA LYS A 75 19.19 -25.57 10.28
C LYS A 75 17.96 -25.56 9.37
N ARG A 76 16.79 -25.23 9.92
CA ARG A 76 15.53 -25.13 9.19
C ARG A 76 15.59 -24.01 8.14
N LEU A 77 16.12 -22.84 8.51
CA LEU A 77 16.26 -21.71 7.58
C LEU A 77 17.15 -22.03 6.38
N ARG A 78 18.26 -22.76 6.58
CA ARG A 78 19.13 -23.19 5.48
C ARG A 78 18.43 -24.16 4.53
N TYR A 79 17.68 -25.10 5.09
CA TYR A 79 16.90 -26.05 4.30
C TYR A 79 15.81 -25.32 3.47
N GLU A 80 15.05 -24.44 4.10
CA GLU A 80 13.98 -23.68 3.43
C GLU A 80 14.52 -22.72 2.36
N LYS A 81 15.68 -22.08 2.57
CA LYS A 81 16.34 -21.26 1.53
C LYS A 81 16.68 -22.04 0.26
N GLY A 82 16.96 -23.35 0.38
CA GLY A 82 17.19 -24.22 -0.77
C GLY A 82 15.91 -24.54 -1.54
N LEU A 83 14.79 -24.69 -0.83
CA LEU A 83 13.48 -24.97 -1.45
C LEU A 83 12.84 -23.73 -2.07
N TYR A 84 13.00 -22.57 -1.43
CA TYR A 84 12.36 -21.32 -1.81
C TYR A 84 13.40 -20.21 -2.02
N PRO A 85 14.21 -20.29 -3.09
CA PRO A 85 15.20 -19.26 -3.37
C PRO A 85 14.51 -17.93 -3.73
N PHE A 86 14.88 -16.86 -3.03
CA PHE A 86 14.34 -15.53 -3.32
C PHE A 86 14.87 -14.98 -4.65
N TRP A 87 16.14 -15.23 -4.96
CA TRP A 87 16.85 -14.73 -6.14
C TRP A 87 16.66 -15.63 -7.37
N THR A 88 15.40 -15.83 -7.78
CA THR A 88 15.10 -16.46 -9.08
C THR A 88 14.92 -15.39 -10.15
N ILE A 89 15.21 -15.75 -11.41
CA ILE A 89 15.00 -14.84 -12.56
C ILE A 89 13.56 -14.31 -12.59
N LYS A 90 12.57 -15.18 -12.30
CA LYS A 90 11.15 -14.78 -12.24
C LYS A 90 10.88 -13.73 -11.16
N ASN A 91 11.42 -13.93 -9.95
CA ASN A 91 11.26 -12.96 -8.87
C ASN A 91 11.95 -11.63 -9.19
N ILE A 92 13.13 -11.67 -9.80
CA ILE A 92 13.86 -10.48 -10.22
C ILE A 92 13.06 -9.69 -11.26
N LEU A 93 12.56 -10.36 -12.31
CA LEU A 93 11.71 -9.73 -13.33
C LEU A 93 10.44 -9.14 -12.71
N PHE A 94 9.83 -9.84 -11.77
CA PHE A 94 8.65 -9.35 -11.05
C PHE A 94 8.95 -8.08 -10.23
N LEU A 95 10.09 -8.04 -9.51
CA LEU A 95 10.52 -6.87 -8.76
C LEU A 95 10.84 -5.68 -9.69
N ILE A 96 11.52 -5.93 -10.82
CA ILE A 96 11.81 -4.90 -11.82
C ILE A 96 10.51 -4.33 -12.39
N ALA A 97 9.52 -5.16 -12.69
CA ALA A 97 8.23 -4.71 -13.18
C ALA A 97 7.52 -3.79 -12.17
N ILE A 98 7.48 -4.17 -10.90
CA ILE A 98 6.90 -3.33 -9.83
C ILE A 98 7.63 -2.00 -9.71
N LEU A 99 8.97 -2.01 -9.66
CA LEU A 99 9.78 -0.79 -9.59
C LEU A 99 9.60 0.10 -10.82
N GLY A 100 9.47 -0.48 -12.00
CA GLY A 100 9.15 0.23 -13.25
C GLY A 100 7.81 0.96 -13.17
N ILE A 101 6.77 0.29 -12.67
CA ILE A 101 5.44 0.89 -12.49
C ILE A 101 5.48 2.06 -11.49
N ILE A 102 6.15 1.86 -10.34
CA ILE A 102 6.26 2.89 -9.30
C ILE A 102 7.03 4.12 -9.82
N SER A 103 8.14 3.91 -10.54
CA SER A 103 8.95 4.99 -11.09
C SER A 103 8.21 5.77 -12.19
N ALA A 104 7.52 5.08 -13.10
CA ALA A 104 6.68 5.72 -14.11
C ALA A 104 5.56 6.55 -13.47
N SER A 105 4.85 5.98 -12.48
CA SER A 105 3.80 6.69 -11.75
C SER A 105 4.34 7.94 -11.05
N SER A 106 5.48 7.81 -10.37
CA SER A 106 6.14 8.92 -9.69
C SER A 106 6.56 10.04 -10.65
N TYR A 107 7.09 9.68 -11.83
CA TYR A 107 7.47 10.62 -12.87
C TYR A 107 6.27 11.42 -13.40
N THR A 108 5.14 10.75 -13.66
CA THR A 108 3.93 11.43 -14.13
C THR A 108 3.37 12.41 -13.09
N ILE A 109 3.34 12.02 -11.81
CA ILE A 109 2.90 12.88 -10.71
C ILE A 109 3.82 14.10 -10.58
N PHE A 110 5.14 13.88 -10.61
CA PHE A 110 6.11 14.96 -10.51
C PHE A 110 6.00 15.94 -11.69
N SER A 111 5.87 15.42 -12.90
CA SER A 111 5.73 16.24 -14.12
C SER A 111 4.45 17.07 -14.08
N PHE A 112 3.34 16.48 -13.63
CA PHE A 112 2.08 17.19 -13.43
C PHE A 112 2.20 18.29 -12.37
N ALA A 113 2.81 17.99 -11.22
CA ALA A 113 3.03 18.97 -10.16
C ALA A 113 3.91 20.14 -10.63
N LEU A 114 4.96 19.85 -11.40
CA LEU A 114 5.83 20.88 -11.98
C LEU A 114 5.07 21.73 -13.01
N SER A 115 4.30 21.10 -13.90
CA SER A 115 3.44 21.80 -14.87
C SER A 115 2.40 22.69 -14.17
N TYR A 116 1.83 22.24 -13.06
CA TYR A 116 0.88 23.02 -12.28
C TYR A 116 1.55 24.26 -11.65
N ARG A 117 2.78 24.11 -11.12
CA ARG A 117 3.56 25.24 -10.59
C ARG A 117 3.87 26.29 -11.67
N THR A 118 4.28 25.87 -12.86
CA THR A 118 4.61 26.79 -13.97
C THR A 118 3.38 27.44 -14.58
N ALA A 119 2.25 26.73 -14.61
CA ALA A 119 0.96 27.32 -15.01
C ALA A 119 0.53 28.41 -14.02
N LYS A 120 0.64 28.15 -12.71
CA LYS A 120 0.32 29.15 -11.68
C LYS A 120 1.17 30.42 -11.81
N SER A 121 2.47 30.29 -12.09
CA SER A 121 3.35 31.47 -12.21
C SER A 121 3.08 32.34 -13.44
N LYS A 122 2.31 31.85 -14.43
CA LYS A 122 1.95 32.62 -15.64
C LYS A 122 0.57 33.26 -15.58
N ALA A 123 -0.19 33.07 -14.50
CA ALA A 123 -1.53 33.62 -14.33
C ALA A 123 -1.51 35.09 -13.90
N TYR A 124 -0.76 35.94 -14.61
CA TYR A 124 -0.88 37.39 -14.52
C TYR A 124 -1.96 37.84 -15.48
N TYR A 125 -2.93 38.61 -14.99
CA TYR A 125 -4.05 39.08 -15.81
C TYR A 125 -3.80 40.54 -16.19
N PRO A 126 -3.61 40.84 -17.49
CA PRO A 126 -3.40 42.20 -17.93
C PRO A 126 -4.64 43.05 -17.67
N THR A 127 -4.46 44.23 -17.08
CA THR A 127 -5.53 45.20 -16.84
C THR A 127 -5.14 46.55 -17.42
N SER A 128 -6.09 47.22 -18.08
CA SER A 128 -5.89 48.57 -18.62
C SER A 128 -6.12 49.63 -17.54
N ILE A 129 -5.22 50.61 -17.43
CA ILE A 129 -5.31 51.71 -16.47
C ILE A 129 -6.23 52.82 -17.03
N PRO A 130 -7.39 53.10 -16.42
CA PRO A 130 -8.35 54.05 -16.99
C PRO A 130 -7.92 55.52 -16.98
N TRP A 131 -6.98 55.91 -16.10
CA TRP A 131 -6.60 57.30 -15.88
C TRP A 131 -5.33 57.75 -16.61
N ILE A 132 -4.60 56.83 -17.27
CA ILE A 132 -3.42 57.16 -18.09
C ILE A 132 -3.81 57.02 -19.56
N SER A 133 -4.02 58.16 -20.23
CA SER A 133 -4.41 58.22 -21.64
C SER A 133 -3.30 58.73 -22.56
N ASP A 134 -2.10 59.00 -22.02
CA ASP A 134 -0.94 59.41 -22.78
C ASP A 134 0.11 58.30 -22.86
N GLN A 135 0.65 58.06 -24.06
CA GLN A 135 1.63 57.01 -24.30
C GLN A 135 2.95 57.28 -23.55
N SER A 136 3.42 58.52 -23.57
CA SER A 136 4.69 58.89 -22.92
C SER A 136 4.60 58.75 -21.40
N GLU A 137 3.45 59.12 -20.83
CA GLU A 137 3.15 58.92 -19.41
C GLU A 137 3.12 57.43 -19.05
N CYS A 138 2.49 56.59 -19.87
CA CYS A 138 2.44 55.14 -19.67
C CYS A 138 3.83 54.51 -19.69
N GLU A 139 4.63 54.78 -20.73
CA GLU A 139 5.96 54.21 -20.91
C GLU A 139 6.94 54.65 -19.82
N ASN A 140 6.83 55.90 -19.35
CA ASN A 140 7.63 56.41 -18.22
C ASN A 140 7.37 55.67 -16.89
N THR A 141 6.26 54.92 -16.80
CA THR A 141 5.95 54.08 -15.64
C THR A 141 6.36 52.60 -15.79
N ASN A 142 7.19 52.27 -16.79
CA ASN A 142 7.57 50.89 -17.15
C ASN A 142 6.37 49.98 -17.49
N ARG A 143 5.31 50.57 -18.06
CA ARG A 143 4.11 49.85 -18.52
C ARG A 143 4.06 49.80 -20.05
N THR A 144 3.19 48.94 -20.59
CA THR A 144 3.09 48.73 -22.03
C THR A 144 1.89 49.47 -22.61
N TRP A 145 2.11 50.32 -23.61
CA TRP A 145 1.04 50.97 -24.36
C TRP A 145 0.57 50.06 -25.52
N SER A 146 -0.73 49.73 -25.57
CA SER A 146 -1.33 48.94 -26.65
C SER A 146 -2.80 49.28 -26.83
N ASP A 147 -3.27 49.33 -28.07
CA ASP A 147 -4.68 49.62 -28.44
C ASP A 147 -5.23 50.93 -27.84
N GLY A 148 -4.39 51.96 -27.76
CA GLY A 148 -4.77 53.27 -27.20
C GLY A 148 -5.01 53.25 -25.69
N LYS A 149 -4.49 52.23 -24.98
CA LYS A 149 -4.61 52.07 -23.53
C LYS A 149 -3.25 51.70 -22.91
N CYS A 150 -3.06 52.10 -21.65
CA CYS A 150 -1.92 51.67 -20.85
C CYS A 150 -2.23 50.35 -20.13
N TRP A 151 -1.37 49.33 -20.29
CA TRP A 151 -1.56 47.98 -19.73
C TRP A 151 -0.59 47.68 -18.59
N ASP A 152 -1.11 47.06 -17.52
CA ASP A 152 -0.34 46.54 -16.38
C ASP A 152 -0.49 45.02 -16.26
N TYR A 153 0.61 44.32 -15.98
CA TYR A 153 0.72 42.85 -15.90
C TYR A 153 1.08 42.36 -14.49
N GLN A 154 0.98 43.21 -13.46
CA GLN A 154 1.41 42.86 -12.11
C GLN A 154 0.31 42.26 -11.22
N HIS A 155 -0.91 42.09 -11.75
CA HIS A 155 -2.06 41.62 -10.96
C HIS A 155 -2.23 40.09 -11.03
N SER A 156 -2.10 39.46 -9.86
CA SER A 156 -2.50 38.08 -9.61
C SER A 156 -3.94 38.06 -9.07
N PRO A 157 -4.83 37.14 -9.50
CA PRO A 157 -6.20 37.07 -9.01
C PRO A 157 -6.29 36.53 -7.57
N ASP A 158 -5.16 36.06 -7.01
CA ASP A 158 -5.06 35.51 -5.66
C ASP A 158 -4.89 36.61 -4.58
N PHE A 159 -4.83 37.90 -4.95
CA PHE A 159 -4.80 39.06 -4.04
C PHE A 159 -5.53 40.28 -4.60
#